data_AF-A0A2I0VQQ4-F1
#
_entry.id   AF-A0A2I0VQQ4-F1
#
_cell.length_a   1.000
_cell.length_b   1.000
_cell.length_c   1.000
_cell.angle_alpha   90.00
_cell.angle_beta   90.00
_cell.angle_gamma   90.00
#
_symmetry.space_group_name_H-M   'P 1'
#
loop_
_entity.id
_entity.type
_entity.pdbx_description
1 polymer ?
#
loop_
_entity_poly.entity_id
_entity_poly.type
_entity_poly.pdbx_seq_one_letter_code
_entity_poly.pdbx_strand_id
1 'polypeptide(L)'
;MLQGTRSALYANDRESITVTVQEVNPRSVGALIALYERAVGIYASLVNINAYHQPGVEAGKKAAGEVLVLQKRVLAVLNEASCKEPAEPLTVDEIADRCHEPEQIEMIYKIIAHMAANDRAIIAEGNCGSPRSIKVFLVECNVDELFS
;
A
#
# COMPACT_ATOMS: atom_id res chain seq x y z
N MET A 1 -22.03 32.99 -2.26
CA MET A 1 -20.93 32.13 -2.73
C MET A 1 -21.41 30.72 -3.12
N LEU A 2 -22.14 29.99 -2.28
CA LEU A 2 -22.64 28.64 -2.59
C LEU A 2 -23.46 28.52 -3.89
N GLN A 3 -24.40 29.44 -4.12
CA GLN A 3 -25.20 29.45 -5.35
C GLN A 3 -24.35 29.77 -6.60
N GLY A 4 -23.26 30.51 -6.44
CA GLY A 4 -22.31 30.81 -7.52
C GLY A 4 -21.54 29.56 -7.95
N THR A 5 -21.00 28.81 -6.99
CA THR A 5 -20.32 27.53 -7.28
C THR A 5 -21.27 26.51 -7.90
N ARG A 6 -22.50 26.38 -7.39
CA ARG A 6 -23.52 25.51 -7.98
C ARG A 6 -23.83 25.90 -9.43
N SER A 7 -24.00 27.20 -9.69
CA SER A 7 -24.28 27.70 -11.04
C SER A 7 -23.11 27.46 -12.00
N ALA A 8 -21.87 27.61 -11.52
CA ALA A 8 -20.67 27.31 -12.30
C ALA A 8 -20.56 25.81 -12.62
N LEU A 9 -20.86 24.92 -11.67
CA LEU A 9 -20.91 23.47 -11.93
C LEU A 9 -21.98 23.13 -12.97
N TYR A 10 -23.18 23.70 -12.82
CA TYR A 10 -24.27 23.50 -13.77
C TYR A 10 -23.91 23.99 -15.18
N ALA A 11 -23.26 25.15 -15.30
CA ALA A 11 -22.81 25.69 -16.58
C ALA A 11 -21.68 24.86 -17.25
N ASN A 12 -21.03 23.96 -16.51
CA ASN A 12 -20.02 23.03 -17.01
C ASN A 12 -20.57 21.59 -17.11
N ASP A 13 -21.90 21.43 -17.21
CA ASP A 13 -22.58 20.14 -17.29
C ASP A 13 -22.22 19.16 -16.15
N ARG A 14 -21.93 19.72 -14.95
CA ARG A 14 -21.68 18.93 -13.74
C ARG A 14 -22.90 18.94 -12.83
N GLU A 15 -23.50 17.78 -12.68
CA GLU A 15 -24.61 17.57 -11.76
C GLU A 15 -24.20 17.82 -10.30
N SER A 16 -25.13 18.33 -9.50
CA SER A 16 -24.91 18.56 -8.08
C SER A 16 -26.22 18.44 -7.30
N ILE A 17 -26.11 17.97 -6.06
CA ILE A 17 -27.21 17.86 -5.10
C ILE A 17 -26.90 18.78 -3.92
N THR A 18 -27.90 19.50 -3.43
CA THR A 18 -27.77 20.37 -2.25
C THR A 18 -28.75 19.91 -1.17
N VAL A 19 -28.22 19.59 0.01
CA VAL A 19 -29.01 19.30 1.22
C VAL A 19 -28.83 20.43 2.21
N THR A 20 -29.91 21.10 2.58
CA THR A 20 -29.87 22.26 3.48
C THR A 20 -30.46 21.91 4.84
N VAL A 21 -29.75 22.29 5.91
CA VAL A 21 -30.23 22.20 7.30
C VAL A 21 -30.28 23.61 7.89
N GLN A 22 -31.25 23.85 8.78
CA GLN A 22 -31.44 25.17 9.39
C GLN A 22 -30.32 25.53 10.37
N GLU A 23 -29.84 24.56 11.13
CA GLU A 23 -28.72 24.71 12.07
C GLU A 23 -27.97 23.38 12.24
N VAL A 24 -26.72 23.46 12.70
CA VAL A 24 -25.90 22.30 13.03
C VAL A 24 -26.11 21.96 14.50
N ASN A 25 -26.89 20.93 14.77
CA ASN A 25 -27.18 20.44 16.11
C ASN A 25 -27.22 18.89 16.09
N PRO A 26 -27.26 18.21 17.26
CA PRO A 26 -27.26 16.75 17.30
C PRO A 26 -28.40 16.10 16.49
N ARG A 27 -29.57 16.75 16.43
CA ARG A 27 -30.73 16.26 15.66
C ARG A 27 -30.47 16.35 14.15
N SER A 28 -29.98 17.47 13.64
CA SER A 28 -29.73 17.66 12.21
C SER A 28 -28.58 16.78 11.71
N VAL A 29 -27.53 16.60 12.53
CA VAL A 29 -26.44 15.67 12.23
C VAL A 29 -26.94 14.22 12.21
N GLY A 30 -27.72 13.80 13.22
CA GLY A 30 -28.30 12.45 13.24
C GLY A 30 -29.23 12.17 12.06
N ALA A 31 -30.03 13.16 11.66
CA ALA A 31 -30.88 13.05 10.48
C ALA A 31 -30.07 12.89 9.18
N LEU A 32 -28.95 13.61 9.03
CA LEU A 32 -28.06 13.47 7.87
C LEU A 32 -27.38 12.10 7.81
N ILE A 33 -26.88 11.59 8.95
CA ILE A 33 -26.31 10.24 9.02
C ILE A 33 -27.36 9.22 8.57
N ALA A 34 -28.55 9.26 9.17
CA ALA A 34 -29.62 8.32 8.88
C ALA A 34 -30.18 8.45 7.44
N LEU A 35 -30.06 9.63 6.82
CA LEU A 35 -30.37 9.83 5.40
C LEU A 35 -29.37 9.08 4.52
N TYR A 36 -28.06 9.28 4.76
CA TYR A 36 -27.02 8.65 3.95
C TYR A 36 -26.94 7.13 4.14
N GLU A 37 -27.14 6.62 5.37
CA GLU A 37 -27.21 5.17 5.62
C GLU A 37 -28.32 4.50 4.79
N ARG A 38 -29.51 5.11 4.75
CA ARG A 38 -30.63 4.60 3.95
C ARG A 38 -30.40 4.77 2.45
N ALA A 39 -29.84 5.90 2.02
CA ALA A 39 -29.54 6.16 0.61
C ALA A 39 -28.55 5.12 0.06
N VAL A 40 -27.49 4.81 0.81
CA VAL A 40 -26.52 3.77 0.44
C VAL A 40 -27.18 2.39 0.37
N GLY A 41 -27.99 2.02 1.38
CA GLY A 41 -28.70 0.74 1.37
C GLY A 41 -29.68 0.59 0.19
N ILE A 42 -30.43 1.64 -0.13
CA ILE A 42 -31.34 1.65 -1.28
C ILE A 42 -30.53 1.56 -2.58
N TYR A 43 -29.48 2.35 -2.73
CA TYR A 43 -28.63 2.32 -3.92
C TYR A 43 -28.03 0.95 -4.17
N ALA A 44 -27.49 0.31 -3.12
CA ALA A 44 -26.95 -1.04 -3.18
C ALA A 44 -28.01 -2.07 -3.61
N SER A 45 -29.24 -1.92 -3.11
CA SER A 45 -30.37 -2.74 -3.54
C SER A 45 -30.71 -2.53 -5.02
N LEU A 46 -30.66 -1.29 -5.50
CA LEU A 46 -30.93 -0.95 -6.92
C LEU A 46 -29.87 -1.53 -7.86
N VAL A 47 -28.60 -1.55 -7.47
CA VAL A 47 -27.51 -2.09 -8.28
C VAL A 47 -27.21 -3.57 -8.00
N ASN A 48 -28.02 -4.22 -7.15
CA ASN A 48 -27.89 -5.62 -6.75
C ASN A 48 -26.50 -5.99 -6.19
N ILE A 49 -25.98 -5.15 -5.30
CA ILE A 49 -24.71 -5.37 -4.58
C ILE A 49 -24.98 -5.39 -3.08
N ASN A 50 -24.24 -6.22 -2.36
CA ASN A 50 -24.26 -6.19 -0.90
C ASN A 50 -23.38 -5.04 -0.37
N ALA A 51 -24.00 -3.94 0.08
CA ALA A 51 -23.29 -2.80 0.68
C ALA A 51 -22.58 -3.10 2.01
N TYR A 52 -22.88 -4.24 2.64
CA TYR A 52 -22.36 -4.60 3.96
C TYR A 52 -21.19 -5.59 3.89
N HIS A 53 -20.81 -6.03 2.70
CA HIS A 53 -19.69 -6.96 2.50
C HIS A 53 -18.49 -6.22 1.89
N GLN A 54 -17.34 -6.29 2.56
CA GLN A 54 -16.09 -5.64 2.12
C GLN A 54 -14.98 -6.67 1.85
N PRO A 55 -15.13 -7.56 0.84
CA PRO A 55 -14.16 -8.63 0.57
C PRO A 55 -12.77 -8.09 0.17
N GLY A 56 -12.73 -6.91 -0.46
CA GLY A 56 -11.48 -6.26 -0.85
C GLY A 56 -10.58 -5.88 0.34
N VAL A 57 -11.16 -5.61 1.52
CA VAL A 57 -10.40 -5.23 2.71
C VAL A 57 -9.59 -6.42 3.23
N GLU A 58 -10.23 -7.58 3.33
CA GLU A 58 -9.57 -8.79 3.81
C GLU A 58 -8.56 -9.33 2.79
N ALA A 59 -8.89 -9.28 1.49
CA ALA A 59 -7.94 -9.59 0.42
C ALA A 59 -6.72 -8.66 0.45
N GLY A 60 -6.92 -7.35 0.66
CA GLY A 60 -5.85 -6.37 0.78
C GLY A 60 -4.95 -6.61 1.99
N LYS A 61 -5.53 -6.92 3.16
CA LYS A 61 -4.76 -7.30 4.36
C LYS A 61 -3.94 -8.56 4.14
N LYS A 62 -4.53 -9.58 3.51
CA LYS A 62 -3.82 -10.84 3.21
C LYS A 62 -2.63 -10.60 2.28
N ALA A 63 -2.86 -9.88 1.17
CA ALA A 63 -1.80 -9.54 0.23
C ALA A 63 -0.68 -8.70 0.89
N ALA A 64 -1.03 -7.72 1.72
CA ALA A 64 -0.05 -6.95 2.48
C ALA A 64 0.74 -7.83 3.46
N GLY A 65 0.08 -8.78 4.12
CA GLY A 65 0.72 -9.76 5.00
C GLY A 65 1.76 -10.63 4.29
N GLU A 66 1.44 -11.11 3.08
CA GLU A 66 2.36 -11.90 2.24
C GLU A 66 3.62 -11.09 1.88
N VAL A 67 3.46 -9.81 1.51
CA VAL A 67 4.60 -8.91 1.24
C VAL A 67 5.47 -8.70 2.48
N LEU A 68 4.88 -8.53 3.67
CA LEU A 68 5.63 -8.38 4.92
C LEU A 68 6.42 -9.63 5.28
N VAL A 69 5.87 -10.82 5.05
CA VAL A 69 6.59 -12.10 5.26
C VAL A 69 7.78 -12.19 4.31
N LEU A 70 7.58 -11.85 3.03
CA LEU A 70 8.67 -11.84 2.05
C LEU A 70 9.76 -10.83 2.44
N GLN A 71 9.39 -9.63 2.88
CA GLN A 71 10.34 -8.62 3.35
C GLN A 71 11.20 -9.12 4.52
N LYS A 72 10.61 -9.83 5.49
CA LYS A 72 11.37 -10.44 6.60
C LYS A 72 12.36 -11.48 6.12
N ARG A 73 11.98 -12.31 5.15
CA ARG A 73 12.87 -13.34 4.56
C ARG A 73 14.04 -12.68 3.81
N VAL A 74 13.76 -11.67 3.00
CA VAL A 74 14.80 -10.91 2.27
C VAL A 74 15.79 -10.27 3.26
N LEU A 75 15.30 -9.65 4.33
CA LEU A 75 16.17 -9.10 5.38
C LEU A 75 17.02 -10.17 6.06
N ALA A 76 16.47 -11.35 6.37
CA ALA A 76 17.23 -12.45 6.96
C ALA A 76 18.36 -12.93 6.02
N VAL A 77 18.07 -13.11 4.73
CA VAL A 77 19.06 -13.50 3.72
C VAL A 77 20.16 -12.46 3.56
N LEU A 78 19.80 -11.17 3.55
CA LEU A 78 20.77 -10.08 3.46
C LEU A 78 21.63 -10.01 4.73
N ASN A 79 21.05 -10.19 5.92
CA ASN A 79 21.79 -10.24 7.18
C ASN A 79 22.80 -11.40 7.22
N GLU A 80 22.39 -12.61 6.84
CA GLU A 80 23.27 -13.79 6.78
C GLU A 80 24.44 -13.60 5.80
N ALA A 81 24.19 -12.93 4.67
CA ALA A 81 25.22 -12.64 3.68
C ALA A 81 26.20 -11.57 4.16
N SER A 82 25.72 -10.57 4.90
CA SER A 82 26.53 -9.50 5.45
C SER A 82 27.40 -9.95 6.63
N CYS A 83 27.06 -11.06 7.30
CA CYS A 83 27.88 -11.67 8.37
C CYS A 83 29.06 -12.51 7.87
N LYS A 84 29.24 -12.69 6.55
CA LYS A 84 30.42 -13.35 5.98
C LYS A 84 31.46 -12.30 5.60
N GLU A 85 32.71 -12.50 6.02
CA GLU A 85 33.83 -11.67 5.56
C GLU A 85 34.52 -12.35 4.36
N PRO A 86 34.62 -11.69 3.19
CA PRO A 86 34.10 -10.36 2.86
C PRO A 86 32.60 -10.36 2.53
N ALA A 87 31.92 -9.23 2.79
CA ALA A 87 30.52 -9.06 2.42
C ALA A 87 30.39 -9.13 0.89
N GLU A 88 29.66 -10.12 0.39
CA GLU A 88 29.45 -10.32 -1.05
C GLU A 88 28.11 -9.70 -1.49
N PRO A 89 28.09 -8.92 -2.59
CA PRO A 89 26.86 -8.36 -3.13
C PRO A 89 26.00 -9.50 -3.64
N LEU A 90 24.74 -9.53 -3.24
CA LEU A 90 23.79 -10.48 -3.80
C LEU A 90 23.02 -9.84 -4.94
N THR A 91 22.90 -10.58 -6.03
CA THR A 91 21.95 -10.29 -7.10
C THR A 91 20.52 -10.58 -6.66
N VAL A 92 19.54 -9.92 -7.27
CA VAL A 92 18.12 -10.19 -6.98
C VAL A 92 17.75 -11.65 -7.25
N ASP A 93 18.40 -12.30 -8.23
CA ASP A 93 18.18 -13.73 -8.52
C ASP A 93 18.71 -14.63 -7.40
N GLU A 94 19.91 -14.36 -6.86
CA GLU A 94 20.45 -15.10 -5.71
C GLU A 94 19.62 -14.90 -4.43
N ILE A 95 19.06 -13.70 -4.23
CA ILE A 95 18.15 -13.42 -3.11
C ILE A 95 16.87 -14.23 -3.30
N ALA A 96 16.31 -14.27 -4.51
CA ALA A 96 15.10 -15.02 -4.82
C ALA A 96 15.29 -16.52 -4.63
N ASP A 97 16.44 -17.08 -5.04
CA ASP A 97 16.80 -18.48 -4.84
C ASP A 97 16.94 -18.82 -3.35
N ARG A 98 17.64 -18.00 -2.57
CA ARG A 98 17.78 -18.19 -1.10
C ARG A 98 16.44 -18.00 -0.38
N CYS A 99 15.60 -17.10 -0.88
CA CYS A 99 14.23 -16.93 -0.42
C CYS A 99 13.29 -18.03 -0.93
N HIS A 100 13.73 -18.98 -1.76
CA HIS A 100 12.89 -20.04 -2.34
C HIS A 100 11.64 -19.52 -3.09
N GLU A 101 11.70 -18.31 -3.67
CA GLU A 101 10.58 -17.64 -4.35
C GLU A 101 11.05 -17.04 -5.69
N PRO A 102 11.49 -17.87 -6.67
CA PRO A 102 12.08 -17.38 -7.92
C PRO A 102 11.09 -16.65 -8.84
N GLU A 103 9.78 -16.78 -8.60
CA GLU A 103 8.74 -16.10 -9.38
C GLU A 103 8.48 -14.66 -8.90
N GLN A 104 8.93 -14.30 -7.70
CA GLN A 104 8.61 -13.00 -7.06
C GLN A 104 9.71 -11.95 -7.20
N ILE A 105 10.50 -12.01 -8.28
CA ILE A 105 11.64 -11.10 -8.54
C ILE A 105 11.23 -9.63 -8.49
N GLU A 106 10.09 -9.27 -9.09
CA GLU A 106 9.61 -7.88 -9.09
C GLU A 106 9.27 -7.39 -7.68
N MET A 107 8.65 -8.25 -6.87
CA MET A 107 8.28 -7.91 -5.49
C MET A 107 9.53 -7.75 -4.62
N ILE A 108 10.49 -8.66 -4.75
CA ILE A 108 11.79 -8.59 -4.05
C ILE A 108 12.52 -7.30 -4.42
N TYR A 109 12.57 -6.95 -5.71
CA TYR A 109 13.16 -5.70 -6.15
C TYR A 109 12.45 -4.47 -5.55
N LYS A 110 11.12 -4.43 -5.55
CA LYS A 110 10.34 -3.34 -4.94
C LYS A 110 10.60 -3.22 -3.43
N ILE A 111 10.72 -4.35 -2.72
CA ILE A 111 11.07 -4.39 -1.30
C ILE A 111 12.47 -3.81 -1.09
N ILE A 112 13.45 -4.20 -1.90
CA ILE A 112 14.82 -3.69 -1.86
C ILE A 112 14.87 -2.18 -2.14
N ALA A 113 14.18 -1.72 -3.19
CA ALA A 113 14.11 -0.31 -3.54
C ALA A 113 13.48 0.51 -2.40
N HIS A 114 12.42 -0.01 -1.77
CA HIS A 114 11.82 0.60 -0.60
C HIS A 114 12.79 0.62 0.60
N MET A 115 13.55 -0.45 0.85
CA MET A 115 14.55 -0.47 1.93
C MET A 115 15.70 0.50 1.67
N ALA A 116 16.16 0.62 0.42
CA ALA A 116 17.20 1.55 0.04
C ALA A 116 16.75 3.02 0.17
N ALA A 117 15.49 3.31 -0.16
CA ALA A 117 14.91 4.64 0.06
C ALA A 117 14.73 5.01 1.54
N ASN A 118 14.78 4.03 2.44
CA ASN A 118 14.70 4.22 3.90
C ASN A 118 16.06 3.99 4.58
N ASP A 119 17.17 4.10 3.84
CA ASP A 119 18.55 3.96 4.35
C ASP A 119 18.88 2.60 5.01
N ARG A 120 18.11 1.55 4.68
CA ARG A 120 18.28 0.19 5.23
C ARG A 120 19.00 -0.78 4.28
N ALA A 121 19.28 -0.38 3.05
CA ALA A 121 20.06 -1.16 2.08
C ALA A 121 20.80 -0.23 1.12
N ILE A 122 21.98 -0.63 0.64
CA ILE A 122 22.69 0.05 -0.44
C ILE A 122 22.58 -0.78 -1.72
N ILE A 123 22.12 -0.13 -2.79
CA ILE A 123 22.17 -0.71 -4.14
C ILE A 123 23.55 -0.35 -4.72
N ALA A 124 24.42 -1.35 -4.88
CA ALA A 124 25.81 -1.14 -5.29
C ALA A 124 26.00 -1.01 -6.80
N GLU A 125 25.30 -1.84 -7.59
CA GLU A 125 25.38 -1.83 -9.05
C GLU A 125 24.02 -2.21 -9.66
N GLY A 126 23.67 -1.65 -10.82
CA GLY A 126 22.50 -2.06 -11.61
C GLY A 126 21.64 -0.90 -12.10
N ASN A 127 20.80 -1.17 -13.10
CA ASN A 127 19.84 -0.21 -13.63
C ASN A 127 18.47 -0.47 -12.98
N CYS A 128 17.86 0.55 -12.38
CA CYS A 128 16.52 0.49 -11.79
C CYS A 128 15.41 0.06 -12.79
N GLY A 129 15.69 0.13 -14.10
CA GLY A 129 14.83 -0.38 -15.17
C GLY A 129 15.01 -1.86 -15.52
N SER A 130 15.94 -2.58 -14.90
CA SER A 130 16.20 -4.01 -15.12
C SER A 130 16.47 -4.72 -13.79
N PRO A 131 15.42 -5.26 -13.15
CA PRO A 131 15.49 -5.81 -11.77
C PRO A 131 16.59 -6.85 -11.56
N ARG A 132 16.88 -7.67 -12.58
CA ARG A 132 17.90 -8.74 -12.53
C ARG A 132 19.34 -8.24 -12.51
N SER A 133 19.58 -7.00 -12.94
CA SER A 133 20.94 -6.43 -13.00
C SER A 133 21.43 -5.86 -11.66
N ILE A 134 20.58 -5.90 -10.63
CA ILE A 134 20.78 -5.14 -9.40
C ILE A 134 21.49 -5.98 -8.36
N LYS A 135 22.57 -5.43 -7.82
CA LYS A 135 23.36 -5.97 -6.71
C LYS A 135 23.15 -5.13 -5.46
N VAL A 136 22.93 -5.79 -4.33
CA VAL A 136 22.49 -5.16 -3.09
C VAL A 136 23.37 -5.58 -1.93
N PHE A 137 23.64 -4.64 -1.03
CA PHE A 137 24.24 -4.85 0.28
C PHE A 137 23.39 -4.24 1.39
N LEU A 138 23.55 -4.75 2.60
CA LEU A 138 23.02 -4.11 3.80
C LEU A 138 23.97 -3.01 4.29
N VAL A 139 23.41 -1.93 4.83
CA VAL A 139 24.20 -0.80 5.35
C VAL A 139 24.82 -1.13 6.71
N GLU A 140 24.10 -1.88 7.55
CA GLU A 140 24.58 -2.31 8.87
C GLU A 140 24.15 -3.76 9.17
N CYS A 141 25.09 -4.59 9.65
CA CYS A 141 24.80 -5.84 10.35
C CYS A 141 24.33 -5.51 11.76
N ASN A 142 23.06 -5.14 11.94
CA ASN A 142 22.51 -4.99 13.30
C ASN A 142 21.39 -6.00 13.51
N VAL A 143 21.73 -7.09 14.19
CA VAL A 143 20.86 -8.26 14.40
C VAL A 143 19.83 -8.00 15.52
N ASP A 144 20.02 -6.98 16.36
CA ASP A 144 19.30 -6.88 17.64
C ASP A 144 18.39 -5.64 17.85
N GLU A 145 18.44 -4.59 17.02
CA GLU A 145 17.63 -3.36 17.27
C GLU A 145 16.32 -3.23 16.47
N LEU A 146 16.01 -4.19 15.60
CA LEU A 146 14.88 -4.06 14.65
C LEU A 146 13.49 -4.42 15.19
N PHE A 147 13.36 -4.72 16.49
CA PHE A 147 12.10 -5.16 17.11
C PHE A 147 11.79 -4.54 18.50
N SER A 148 12.31 -3.34 18.80
CA SER A 148 11.77 -2.53 19.92
C SER A 148 10.74 -1.52 19.43
#